data_AF-A0A3M2HUC0-F1
#
_entry.id   AF-A0A3M2HUC0-F1
#
_cell.length_a   1.000
_cell.length_b   1.000
_cell.length_c   1.000
_cell.angle_alpha   90.00
_cell.angle_beta   90.00
_cell.angle_gamma   90.00
#
_symmetry.space_group_name_H-M   'P 1'
#
loop_
_entity.id
_entity.type
_entity.pdbx_description
1 polymer ?
#
loop_
_entity_poly.entity_id
_entity_poly.type
_entity_poly.pdbx_seq_one_letter_code
_entity_poly.pdbx_strand_id
1 'polypeptide(L)'
;MRADIKRWCLTSTFCLALLPVAATAQDALQRKLDAWLDRDASQLLMEWRVDGDYLDIEENDDTGETLYTWRFWNEAWNERVVVGSENRVVGMAAASMARGQVTSMVPVQQSVPIYGTLNHPASLRCTVIFRANPEDVIDHWKPRGDCKRDARAPKR
;
A
#
# COMPACT_ATOMS: atom_id res chain seq x y z
N MET A 1 -33.81 -61.03 41.62
CA MET A 1 -32.52 -60.87 40.91
C MET A 1 -32.75 -59.86 39.80
N ARG A 2 -32.35 -58.60 40.01
CA ARG A 2 -32.48 -57.50 39.03
C ARG A 2 -31.08 -57.19 38.52
N ALA A 3 -30.91 -57.17 37.20
CA ALA A 3 -29.66 -56.86 36.54
C ALA A 3 -29.48 -55.34 36.42
N ASP A 4 -28.32 -54.86 36.84
CA ASP A 4 -27.82 -53.50 36.69
C ASP A 4 -27.57 -53.15 35.22
N ILE A 5 -28.22 -52.08 34.73
CA ILE A 5 -27.92 -51.49 33.42
C ILE A 5 -26.96 -50.32 33.66
N LYS A 6 -25.68 -50.60 33.40
CA LYS A 6 -24.61 -49.60 33.35
C LYS A 6 -24.87 -48.62 32.21
N ARG A 7 -24.72 -47.33 32.57
CA ARG A 7 -24.26 -46.12 31.84
C ARG A 7 -24.15 -46.23 30.31
N TRP A 8 -24.38 -45.12 29.60
CA TRP A 8 -23.39 -44.42 28.77
C TRP A 8 -23.97 -43.04 28.44
N CYS A 9 -23.55 -42.02 29.19
CA CYS A 9 -23.76 -40.62 28.84
C CYS A 9 -22.72 -40.27 27.79
N LEU A 10 -23.12 -40.26 26.52
CA LEU A 10 -22.35 -39.66 25.43
C LEU A 10 -22.56 -38.14 25.50
N THR A 11 -21.77 -37.46 26.33
CA THR A 11 -21.63 -36.01 26.26
C THR A 11 -20.80 -35.67 25.04
N SER A 12 -21.48 -35.40 23.93
CA SER A 12 -20.92 -34.83 22.71
C SER A 12 -20.52 -33.38 22.96
N THR A 13 -19.30 -33.16 23.43
CA THR A 13 -18.67 -31.84 23.50
C THR A 13 -18.32 -31.39 22.09
N PHE A 14 -19.23 -30.67 21.44
CA PHE A 14 -18.96 -29.96 20.18
C PHE A 14 -18.08 -28.75 20.52
N CYS A 15 -16.77 -28.95 20.47
CA CYS A 15 -15.80 -27.87 20.58
C CYS A 15 -15.88 -27.04 19.30
N LEU A 16 -16.68 -25.97 19.30
CA LEU A 16 -16.62 -24.94 18.26
C LEU A 16 -15.23 -24.32 18.31
N ALA A 17 -14.35 -24.75 17.41
CA ALA A 17 -13.11 -24.06 17.12
C ALA A 17 -13.45 -22.68 16.57
N LEU A 18 -13.32 -21.65 17.41
CA LEU A 18 -13.27 -20.25 17.01
C LEU A 18 -12.02 -20.05 16.15
N LEU A 19 -12.16 -20.26 14.83
CA LEU A 19 -11.13 -19.84 13.89
C LEU A 19 -11.04 -18.31 13.94
N PRO A 20 -9.86 -17.72 14.16
CA PRO A 20 -9.70 -16.28 14.09
C PRO A 20 -10.00 -15.83 12.66
N VAL A 21 -11.08 -15.06 12.49
CA VAL A 21 -11.35 -14.35 11.24
C VAL A 21 -10.21 -13.34 11.07
N ALA A 22 -9.32 -13.62 10.12
CA ALA A 22 -8.29 -12.67 9.73
C ALA A 22 -9.00 -11.43 9.17
N ALA A 23 -8.96 -10.32 9.92
CA ALA A 23 -9.54 -9.08 9.46
C ALA A 23 -8.85 -8.65 8.16
N THR A 24 -9.64 -8.34 7.14
CA THR A 24 -9.11 -7.96 5.84
C THR A 24 -8.48 -6.57 5.90
N ALA A 25 -7.66 -6.23 4.91
CA ALA A 25 -7.09 -4.90 4.80
C ALA A 25 -8.17 -3.80 4.67
N GLN A 26 -9.35 -4.15 4.15
CA GLN A 26 -10.49 -3.25 4.08
C GLN A 26 -11.11 -3.02 5.46
N ASP A 27 -11.25 -4.06 6.27
CA ASP A 27 -11.75 -3.94 7.66
C ASP A 27 -10.80 -3.14 8.54
N ALA A 28 -9.50 -3.22 8.26
CA ALA A 28 -8.50 -2.39 8.94
C ALA A 28 -8.64 -0.91 8.54
N LEU A 29 -8.84 -0.61 7.26
CA LEU A 29 -9.11 0.75 6.78
C LEU A 29 -10.36 1.33 7.43
N GLN A 30 -11.47 0.60 7.37
CA GLN A 30 -12.74 1.01 7.95
C GLN A 30 -12.61 1.30 9.44
N ARG A 31 -12.00 0.40 10.24
CA ARG A 31 -11.78 0.64 11.67
C ARG A 31 -10.92 1.86 11.97
N LYS A 32 -9.95 2.19 11.14
CA LYS A 32 -9.14 3.41 11.32
C LYS A 32 -9.97 4.68 11.09
N LEU A 33 -10.85 4.67 10.09
CA LEU A 33 -11.72 5.80 9.76
C LEU A 33 -12.89 5.93 10.72
N ASP A 34 -13.51 4.81 11.12
CA ASP A 34 -14.58 4.77 12.13
C ASP A 34 -14.11 5.31 13.49
N ALA A 35 -12.82 5.16 13.82
CA ALA A 35 -12.27 5.67 15.07
C ALA A 35 -12.29 7.21 15.17
N TRP A 36 -12.51 7.91 14.05
CA TRP A 36 -12.71 9.36 14.01
C TRP A 36 -14.15 9.79 14.19
N LEU A 37 -15.13 8.90 14.07
CA LEU A 37 -16.52 9.23 14.34
C LEU A 37 -16.68 9.72 15.79
N ASP A 38 -17.58 10.68 15.98
CA ASP A 38 -17.87 11.35 17.26
C ASP A 38 -16.68 12.10 17.86
N ARG A 39 -15.65 12.39 17.05
CA ARG A 39 -14.52 13.24 17.45
C ARG A 39 -14.64 14.63 16.85
N ASP A 40 -13.98 15.56 17.53
CA ASP A 40 -13.86 16.95 17.09
C ASP A 40 -12.99 17.06 15.82
N ALA A 41 -13.44 17.84 14.83
CA ALA A 41 -12.73 18.03 13.58
C ALA A 41 -11.41 18.80 13.78
N SER A 42 -11.30 19.64 14.80
CA SER A 42 -10.02 20.25 15.18
C SER A 42 -8.98 19.20 15.56
N GLN A 43 -9.39 18.09 16.21
CA GLN A 43 -8.49 16.96 16.49
C GLN A 43 -8.04 16.29 15.19
N LEU A 44 -8.97 16.11 14.24
CA LEU A 44 -8.66 15.58 12.92
C LEU A 44 -7.58 16.45 12.24
N LEU A 45 -7.76 17.78 12.20
CA LEU A 45 -6.80 18.70 11.60
C LEU A 45 -5.42 18.69 12.27
N MET A 46 -5.35 18.49 13.58
CA MET A 46 -4.08 18.42 14.32
C MET A 46 -3.30 17.13 14.07
N GLU A 47 -4.01 16.01 13.94
CA GLU A 47 -3.39 14.69 13.91
C GLU A 47 -3.22 14.12 12.50
N TRP A 48 -4.16 14.41 11.60
CA TRP A 48 -4.03 14.15 10.17
C TRP A 48 -3.24 15.26 9.51
N ARG A 49 -1.93 15.28 9.83
CA ARG A 49 -0.99 16.18 9.20
C ARG A 49 -0.75 15.83 7.74
N VAL A 50 -0.53 16.91 7.00
CA VAL A 50 -0.40 17.02 5.56
C VAL A 50 1.08 16.88 5.17
N ASP A 51 1.70 15.73 5.43
CA ASP A 51 3.07 15.52 4.96
C ASP A 51 3.02 15.17 3.45
N GLY A 52 3.03 16.19 2.60
CA GLY A 52 2.99 16.06 1.13
C GLY A 52 1.60 15.90 0.52
N ASP A 53 0.55 15.93 1.35
CA ASP A 53 -0.84 15.74 0.92
C ASP A 53 -1.55 17.08 0.63
N TYR A 54 -2.76 17.03 0.07
CA TYR A 54 -3.58 18.24 -0.15
C TYR A 54 -4.84 18.16 0.71
N LEU A 55 -5.04 19.18 1.55
CA LEU A 55 -6.27 19.37 2.32
C LEU A 55 -7.13 20.45 1.66
N ASP A 56 -8.37 20.09 1.38
CA ASP A 56 -9.44 20.97 0.91
C ASP A 56 -10.49 21.08 2.03
N ILE A 57 -10.98 22.28 2.31
CA ILE A 57 -12.01 22.52 3.34
C ILE A 57 -13.15 23.28 2.68
N GLU A 58 -14.34 22.70 2.70
CA GLU A 58 -15.55 23.28 2.12
C GLU A 58 -16.62 23.34 3.21
N GLU A 59 -17.07 24.55 3.54
CA GLU A 59 -18.16 24.80 4.48
C GLU A 59 -19.46 25.04 3.68
N ASN A 60 -20.55 24.44 4.13
CA ASN A 60 -21.87 24.63 3.54
C ASN A 60 -22.69 25.57 4.43
N ASP A 61 -22.77 26.84 4.04
CA ASP A 61 -23.48 27.90 4.78
C ASP A 61 -24.96 27.59 5.06
N ASP A 62 -25.64 26.80 4.22
CA ASP A 62 -27.06 26.46 4.38
C ASP A 62 -27.29 25.39 5.46
N THR A 63 -26.32 24.51 5.66
CA THR A 63 -26.44 23.35 6.58
C THR A 63 -25.55 23.46 7.81
N GLY A 64 -24.53 24.31 7.77
CA GLY A 64 -23.46 24.40 8.76
C GLY A 64 -22.52 23.19 8.75
N GLU A 65 -22.60 22.31 7.75
CA GLU A 65 -21.71 21.15 7.62
C GLU A 65 -20.36 21.57 7.01
N THR A 66 -19.27 20.96 7.50
CA THR A 66 -17.92 21.18 6.95
C THR A 66 -17.36 19.88 6.39
N LEU A 67 -16.88 19.93 5.14
CA LEU A 67 -16.22 18.83 4.46
C LEU A 67 -14.71 19.03 4.45
N TYR A 68 -13.98 18.09 5.03
CA TYR A 68 -12.52 18.04 5.01
C TYR A 68 -12.05 16.94 4.06
N THR A 69 -11.39 17.31 2.97
CA THR A 69 -10.94 16.37 1.94
C THR A 69 -9.42 16.28 1.89
N TRP A 70 -8.86 15.14 2.28
CA TRP A 70 -7.44 14.82 2.09
C TRP A 70 -7.23 14.06 0.79
N ARG A 71 -6.28 14.51 -0.02
CA ARG A 71 -5.84 13.84 -1.27
C ARG A 71 -4.38 13.42 -1.12
N PHE A 72 -4.14 12.12 -1.23
CA PHE A 72 -2.84 11.47 -1.09
C PHE A 72 -2.30 11.08 -2.45
N TRP A 73 -1.06 11.48 -2.75
CA TRP A 73 -0.45 11.31 -4.07
C TRP A 73 0.74 10.35 -4.03
N ASN A 74 0.95 9.62 -5.12
CA ASN A 74 2.26 9.09 -5.45
C ASN A 74 3.05 10.21 -6.13
N GLU A 75 4.20 10.57 -5.58
CA GLU A 75 5.08 11.57 -6.18
C GLU A 75 5.58 11.11 -7.55
N ALA A 76 5.85 12.09 -8.43
CA ALA A 76 6.51 11.82 -9.69
C ALA A 76 7.94 11.31 -9.43
N TRP A 77 8.36 10.29 -10.16
CA TRP A 77 9.70 9.73 -10.02
C TRP A 77 10.24 9.24 -11.37
N ASN A 78 11.57 9.12 -11.44
CA ASN A 78 12.26 8.69 -12.66
C ASN A 78 12.90 7.33 -12.42
N GLU A 79 12.64 6.39 -13.32
CA GLU A 79 13.22 5.05 -13.31
C GLU A 79 14.36 4.99 -14.33
N ARG A 80 15.52 4.48 -13.91
CA ARG A 80 16.58 4.13 -14.85
C ARG A 80 16.32 2.72 -15.37
N VAL A 81 16.08 2.59 -16.67
CA VAL A 81 15.79 1.32 -17.34
C VAL A 81 16.83 1.00 -18.39
N VAL A 82 17.10 -0.28 -18.65
CA VAL A 82 17.96 -0.70 -19.76
C VAL A 82 17.14 -0.62 -21.03
N VAL A 83 17.55 0.22 -21.97
CA VAL A 83 16.86 0.44 -23.25
C VAL A 83 17.56 -0.26 -24.42
N GLY A 84 18.73 -0.81 -24.18
CA GLY A 84 19.47 -1.58 -25.16
C GLY A 84 20.82 -2.03 -24.61
N SER A 85 21.63 -2.57 -25.50
CA SER A 85 23.00 -2.94 -25.20
C SER A 85 23.88 -2.69 -26.41
N GLU A 86 25.11 -2.25 -26.17
CA GLU A 86 26.15 -2.22 -27.18
C GLU A 86 27.20 -3.29 -26.90
N ASN A 87 27.73 -3.91 -27.95
CA ASN A 87 28.88 -4.78 -27.81
C ASN A 87 30.15 -3.94 -27.95
N ARG A 88 30.96 -3.90 -26.90
CA ARG A 88 32.27 -3.28 -26.92
C ARG A 88 33.36 -4.35 -26.92
N VAL A 89 34.36 -4.16 -27.78
CA VAL A 89 35.56 -4.99 -27.74
C VAL A 89 36.34 -4.62 -26.48
N VAL A 90 36.51 -5.59 -25.59
CA VAL A 90 37.25 -5.42 -24.32
C VAL A 90 38.63 -6.08 -24.35
N GLY A 91 38.93 -6.82 -25.41
CA GLY A 91 40.24 -7.44 -25.62
C GLY A 91 40.26 -8.34 -26.84
N MET A 92 41.38 -9.05 -27.00
CA MET A 92 41.60 -10.05 -28.05
C MET A 92 41.93 -11.39 -27.39
N ALA A 93 41.34 -12.47 -27.87
CA ALA A 93 41.65 -13.83 -27.42
C ALA A 93 42.23 -14.66 -28.57
N ALA A 94 43.13 -15.60 -28.25
CA ALA A 94 43.64 -16.55 -29.22
C ALA A 94 42.51 -17.49 -29.66
N ALA A 95 42.16 -17.46 -30.94
CA ALA A 95 41.13 -18.33 -31.52
C ALA A 95 41.70 -19.68 -31.95
N SER A 96 42.97 -19.72 -32.34
CA SER A 96 43.67 -20.95 -32.70
C SER A 96 45.17 -20.86 -32.43
N MET A 97 45.75 -21.98 -32.05
CA MET A 97 47.18 -22.15 -31.85
C MET A 97 47.69 -23.32 -32.68
N ALA A 98 48.84 -23.15 -33.33
CA ALA A 98 49.57 -24.21 -34.00
C ALA A 98 51.00 -24.26 -33.45
N ARG A 99 51.44 -25.44 -33.00
CA ARG A 99 52.79 -25.65 -32.43
C ARG A 99 53.17 -24.64 -31.32
N GLY A 100 52.21 -24.28 -30.48
CA GLY A 100 52.42 -23.34 -29.36
C GLY A 100 52.47 -21.86 -29.77
N GLN A 101 52.24 -21.51 -31.03
CA GLN A 101 52.10 -20.12 -31.49
C GLN A 101 50.64 -19.79 -31.83
N VAL A 102 50.21 -18.59 -31.46
CA VAL A 102 48.89 -18.05 -31.81
C VAL A 102 48.87 -17.75 -33.31
N THR A 103 47.91 -18.36 -34.02
CA THR A 103 47.77 -18.22 -35.49
C THR A 103 46.56 -17.37 -35.89
N SER A 104 45.61 -17.17 -34.99
CA SER A 104 44.49 -16.25 -35.18
C SER A 104 44.02 -15.69 -33.84
N MET A 105 43.62 -14.42 -33.84
CA MET A 105 42.99 -13.76 -32.70
C MET A 105 41.59 -13.32 -33.08
N VAL A 106 40.66 -13.41 -32.13
CA VAL A 106 39.29 -12.92 -32.27
C VAL A 106 38.99 -11.88 -31.19
N PRO A 107 38.18 -10.86 -31.49
CA PRO A 107 37.78 -9.87 -30.51
C PRO A 107 36.89 -10.52 -29.44
N VAL A 108 37.19 -10.23 -28.17
CA VAL A 108 36.31 -10.52 -27.04
C VAL A 108 35.36 -9.34 -26.90
N GLN A 109 34.07 -9.62 -27.07
CA GLN A 109 33.01 -8.62 -26.94
C GLN A 109 32.36 -8.74 -25.57
N GLN A 110 32.16 -7.61 -24.90
CA GLN A 110 31.32 -7.50 -23.72
C GLN A 110 30.07 -6.68 -24.08
N SER A 111 28.91 -7.20 -23.71
CA SER A 111 27.66 -6.46 -23.80
C SER A 111 27.59 -5.45 -22.66
N VAL A 112 27.52 -4.17 -23.00
CA VAL A 112 27.38 -3.06 -22.05
C VAL A 112 25.94 -2.54 -22.13
N PRO A 113 25.20 -2.50 -21.03
CA PRO A 113 23.83 -2.00 -21.03
C PRO A 113 23.82 -0.49 -21.29
N ILE A 114 22.90 -0.06 -22.16
CA ILE A 114 22.58 1.35 -22.37
C ILE A 114 21.35 1.67 -21.54
N TYR A 115 21.46 2.72 -20.73
CA TYR A 115 20.38 3.15 -19.85
C TYR A 115 19.60 4.32 -20.45
N GLY A 116 18.28 4.24 -20.34
CA GLY A 116 17.37 5.36 -20.54
C GLY A 116 16.66 5.72 -19.23
N THR A 117 15.84 6.76 -19.31
CA THR A 117 14.99 7.20 -18.19
C THR A 117 13.53 7.03 -18.58
N LEU A 118 12.77 6.30 -17.76
CA LEU A 118 11.32 6.26 -17.83
C LEU A 118 10.76 7.22 -16.77
N ASN A 119 9.92 8.15 -17.20
CA ASN A 119 9.30 9.14 -16.31
C ASN A 119 7.96 8.59 -15.83
N HIS A 120 7.78 8.53 -14.51
CA HIS A 120 6.52 8.17 -13.88
C HIS A 120 5.87 9.43 -13.32
N PRO A 121 4.77 9.94 -13.91
CA PRO A 121 4.12 11.14 -13.43
C PRO A 121 3.47 10.92 -12.06
N ALA A 122 3.26 12.01 -11.33
CA ALA A 122 2.51 11.97 -10.09
C ALA A 122 1.09 11.43 -10.34
N SER A 123 0.56 10.63 -9.42
CA SER A 123 -0.77 10.04 -9.54
C SER A 123 -1.52 10.07 -8.21
N LEU A 124 -2.82 10.37 -8.26
CA LEU A 124 -3.67 10.36 -7.07
C LEU A 124 -3.87 8.92 -6.60
N ARG A 125 -3.49 8.62 -5.36
CA ARG A 125 -3.59 7.29 -4.74
C ARG A 125 -4.90 7.12 -3.99
N CYS A 126 -5.23 8.09 -3.14
CA CYS A 126 -6.38 8.04 -2.26
C CYS A 126 -6.98 9.43 -2.04
N THR A 127 -8.28 9.48 -1.81
CA THR A 127 -8.97 10.63 -1.24
C THR A 127 -9.79 10.18 -0.05
N VAL A 128 -9.70 10.87 1.08
CA VAL A 128 -10.60 10.65 2.21
C VAL A 128 -11.33 11.95 2.54
N ILE A 129 -12.65 11.86 2.58
CA ILE A 129 -13.53 12.98 2.89
C ILE A 129 -14.11 12.72 4.28
N PHE A 130 -13.97 13.68 5.18
CA PHE A 130 -14.64 13.72 6.46
C PHE A 130 -15.71 14.79 6.42
N ARG A 131 -16.87 14.49 6.99
CA ARG A 131 -17.90 15.49 7.24
C ARG A 131 -17.99 15.73 8.72
N ALA A 132 -17.89 16.99 9.10
CA ALA A 132 -18.27 17.48 10.41
C ALA A 132 -19.66 18.11 10.34
N ASN A 133 -20.43 17.88 11.38
CA ASN A 133 -21.71 18.54 11.60
C ASN A 133 -21.50 20.01 12.08
N PRO A 134 -22.58 20.78 12.30
CA PRO A 134 -22.46 22.17 12.79
C PRO A 134 -21.83 22.35 14.18
N GLU A 135 -21.68 21.27 14.94
CA GLU A 135 -20.98 21.26 16.24
C GLU A 135 -19.49 20.93 16.08
N ASP A 136 -18.99 20.88 14.84
CA ASP A 136 -17.63 20.50 14.46
C ASP A 136 -17.27 19.06 14.85
N VAL A 137 -18.26 18.18 14.95
CA VAL A 137 -18.08 16.75 15.25
C VAL A 137 -18.18 15.93 13.99
N ILE A 138 -17.20 15.06 13.78
CA ILE A 138 -17.15 14.12 12.67
C ILE A 138 -18.28 13.09 12.78
N ASP A 139 -19.19 13.10 11.82
CA ASP A 139 -20.34 12.19 11.77
C ASP A 139 -20.31 11.22 10.59
N HIS A 140 -19.45 11.48 9.60
CA HIS A 140 -19.35 10.68 8.39
C HIS A 140 -17.96 10.75 7.76
N TRP A 141 -17.59 9.67 7.08
CA TRP A 141 -16.38 9.60 6.27
C TRP A 141 -16.61 8.82 4.98
N LYS A 142 -15.85 9.16 3.92
CA LYS A 142 -15.92 8.50 2.62
C LYS A 142 -14.52 8.40 1.97
N PRO A 143 -13.97 7.19 1.77
CA PRO A 143 -12.70 7.00 1.09
C PRO A 143 -12.94 6.73 -0.40
N ARG A 144 -11.98 7.12 -1.24
CA ARG A 144 -11.93 6.81 -2.67
C ARG A 144 -10.50 6.44 -3.04
N GLY A 145 -10.32 5.33 -3.77
CA GLY A 145 -8.99 4.82 -4.12
C GLY A 145 -8.40 3.88 -3.06
N ASP A 146 -7.08 3.67 -3.09
CA ASP A 146 -6.39 2.76 -2.17
C ASP A 146 -5.85 3.49 -0.94
N CYS A 147 -6.71 3.65 0.06
CA CYS A 147 -6.42 4.43 1.27
C CYS A 147 -5.77 3.64 2.41
N LYS A 148 -5.45 2.35 2.21
CA LYS A 148 -5.02 1.44 3.30
C LYS A 148 -3.76 1.90 4.01
N ARG A 149 -2.84 2.50 3.24
CA ARG A 149 -1.53 2.97 3.70
C ARG A 149 -1.60 4.37 4.32
N ASP A 150 -2.54 5.20 3.84
CA ASP A 150 -2.61 6.62 4.16
C ASP A 150 -3.56 6.92 5.33
N ALA A 151 -4.67 6.20 5.41
CA ALA A 151 -5.62 6.34 6.50
C ALA A 151 -4.95 6.03 7.84
N ARG A 152 -5.19 6.90 8.83
CA ARG A 152 -4.68 6.77 10.20
C ARG A 152 -5.83 6.87 11.19
N ALA A 153 -5.78 6.07 12.25
CA ALA A 153 -6.66 6.26 13.39
C ALA A 153 -6.16 7.44 14.25
N PRO A 154 -7.01 8.04 15.10
CA PRO A 154 -6.58 9.01 16.09
C PRO A 154 -5.55 8.40 17.04
N LYS A 155 -4.64 9.24 17.52
CA LYS A 155 -3.68 8.92 18.57
C LYS A 155 -4.45 8.74 19.89
N ARG A 156 -3.91 7.87 20.74
CA ARG A 156 -4.44 7.62 22.09
C ARG A 156 -3.89 8.64 23.08
#